data_AF-A0A239SAT6-F1
#
_entry.id   AF-A0A239SAT6-F1
#
_cell.length_a   1.000
_cell.length_b   1.000
_cell.length_c   1.000
_cell.angle_alpha   90.00
_cell.angle_beta   90.00
_cell.angle_gamma   90.00
#
_symmetry.space_group_name_H-M   'P 1'
#
loop_
_entity.id
_entity.type
_entity.pdbx_description
1 polymer ?
#
loop_
_entity_poly.entity_id
_entity_poly.type
_entity_poly.pdbx_seq_one_letter_code
_entity_poly.pdbx_strand_id
1 'polypeptide(L)'
;MNEENTMQQDNHDAAQAAVPATSSESSPLDVITFMTSAQVADAIRAAGCAVSVQQDDLVTRLHSASHGIGYQVHWGNQAGVDQYLDLTLSCPLRIQGGDLPEGLINEWHRSRRFARVAAHGEFLVLEMDVFVAGGVTSEFLRFSMRLWVEMMGQFFLHLRNFTQQVAGQTAAPRDDLATPGDALAGVDAAEPQAPMTLN
;
A
#
# COMPACT_ATOMS: atom_id res chain seq x y z
N MET A 1 23.26 -90.82 17.37
CA MET A 1 23.18 -89.60 18.18
C MET A 1 21.70 -89.24 18.23
N ASN A 2 21.05 -89.56 19.34
CA ASN A 2 19.65 -89.19 19.59
C ASN A 2 19.59 -87.70 19.91
N GLU A 3 18.46 -87.04 19.63
CA GLU A 3 17.70 -86.24 20.62
C GLU A 3 16.46 -85.62 19.97
N GLU A 4 15.30 -85.94 20.55
CA GLU A 4 13.99 -85.29 20.41
C GLU A 4 14.04 -83.84 20.91
N ASN A 5 13.26 -82.91 20.35
CA ASN A 5 12.25 -82.20 21.17
C ASN A 5 11.26 -81.33 20.37
N THR A 6 10.00 -81.73 20.49
CA THR A 6 8.72 -81.01 20.61
C THR A 6 8.72 -79.49 20.89
N MET A 7 7.80 -78.82 20.16
CA MET A 7 6.97 -77.63 20.46
C MET A 7 7.52 -76.51 21.35
N GLN A 8 7.51 -75.28 20.82
CA GLN A 8 6.88 -74.15 21.53
C GLN A 8 6.60 -73.02 20.50
N GLN A 9 5.32 -72.76 20.27
CA GLN A 9 4.82 -71.68 19.41
C GLN A 9 4.27 -70.61 20.35
N ASP A 10 5.08 -69.61 20.68
CA ASP A 10 4.64 -68.43 21.43
C ASP A 10 4.52 -67.24 20.48
N ASN A 11 3.29 -67.00 20.06
CA ASN A 11 2.87 -65.78 19.40
C ASN A 11 2.33 -64.84 20.50
N HIS A 12 3.10 -63.84 20.89
CA HIS A 12 2.65 -62.75 21.76
C HIS A 12 2.95 -61.40 21.10
N ASP A 13 1.89 -60.87 20.50
CA ASP A 13 1.43 -59.49 20.62
C ASP A 13 2.46 -58.43 21.04
N ALA A 14 2.94 -57.69 20.05
CA ALA A 14 3.43 -56.32 20.24
C ALA A 14 3.00 -55.49 19.05
N ALA A 15 1.79 -54.93 19.16
CA ALA A 15 1.26 -53.89 18.31
C ALA A 15 2.25 -52.70 18.23
N GLN A 16 3.09 -52.68 17.19
CA GLN A 16 3.72 -51.45 16.73
C GLN A 16 2.72 -50.72 15.83
N ALA A 17 1.93 -49.85 16.45
CA ALA A 17 1.21 -48.80 15.76
C ALA A 17 2.24 -47.90 15.06
N ALA A 18 2.47 -48.16 13.77
CA ALA A 18 3.19 -47.25 12.89
C ALA A 18 2.38 -45.96 12.77
N VAL A 19 2.77 -44.94 13.51
CA VAL A 19 2.33 -43.57 13.28
C VAL A 19 2.86 -43.17 11.90
N PRO A 20 2.03 -42.83 10.90
CA PRO A 20 2.56 -42.26 9.68
C PRO A 20 3.10 -40.88 10.04
N ALA A 21 4.42 -40.77 10.10
CA ALA A 21 5.09 -39.48 10.01
C ALA A 21 4.70 -38.89 8.65
N THR A 22 3.70 -38.02 8.64
CA THR A 22 3.49 -37.07 7.55
C THR A 22 4.71 -36.18 7.53
N SER A 23 5.73 -36.61 6.80
CA SER A 23 6.80 -35.74 6.32
C SER A 23 6.14 -34.70 5.43
N SER A 24 5.76 -33.57 6.02
CA SER A 24 5.46 -32.37 5.26
C SER A 24 6.75 -31.98 4.56
N GLU A 25 6.94 -32.47 3.33
CA GLU A 25 7.93 -31.94 2.41
C GLU A 25 7.56 -30.49 2.15
N SER A 26 8.13 -29.58 2.96
CA SER A 26 8.05 -28.15 2.71
C SER A 26 8.81 -27.90 1.40
N SER A 27 8.08 -27.76 0.30
CA SER A 27 8.66 -27.31 -0.96
C SER A 27 9.44 -26.02 -0.69
N PRO A 28 10.68 -25.87 -1.21
CA PRO A 28 11.48 -24.70 -0.95
C PRO A 28 10.68 -23.45 -1.30
N LEU A 29 10.56 -22.52 -0.36
CA LEU A 29 9.91 -21.24 -0.63
C LEU A 29 10.63 -20.58 -1.80
N ASP A 30 9.88 -20.22 -2.83
CA ASP A 30 10.40 -19.50 -4.00
C ASP A 30 10.83 -18.10 -3.56
N VAL A 31 12.14 -17.93 -3.38
CA VAL A 31 12.76 -16.67 -2.94
C VAL A 31 13.14 -15.84 -4.16
N ILE A 32 12.49 -14.70 -4.29
CA ILE A 32 12.75 -13.67 -5.28
C ILE A 32 13.76 -12.67 -4.70
N THR A 33 14.88 -12.47 -5.39
CA THR A 33 15.91 -11.45 -5.04
C THR A 33 15.98 -10.31 -6.04
N PHE A 34 15.35 -10.47 -7.21
CA PHE A 34 15.13 -9.45 -8.24
C PHE A 34 13.81 -9.75 -8.95
N MET A 35 13.15 -8.72 -9.47
CA MET A 35 11.93 -8.80 -10.26
C MET A 35 12.23 -8.64 -11.74
N THR A 36 11.58 -9.46 -12.56
CA THR A 36 11.49 -9.26 -14.01
C THR A 36 10.20 -8.55 -14.38
N SER A 37 10.16 -7.91 -15.54
CA SER A 37 8.92 -7.31 -16.06
C SER A 37 7.79 -8.33 -16.20
N ALA A 38 8.10 -9.57 -16.58
CA ALA A 38 7.13 -10.67 -16.65
C ALA A 38 6.53 -11.01 -15.28
N GLN A 39 7.36 -11.18 -14.24
CA GLN A 39 6.88 -11.49 -12.89
C GLN A 39 5.96 -10.39 -12.33
N VAL A 40 6.30 -9.12 -12.58
CA VAL A 40 5.47 -7.99 -12.15
C VAL A 40 4.16 -7.94 -12.93
N ALA A 41 4.20 -8.16 -14.24
CA ALA A 41 2.98 -8.24 -15.06
C ALA A 41 2.04 -9.36 -14.58
N ASP A 42 2.58 -10.53 -14.23
CA ASP A 42 1.79 -11.64 -13.68
C ASP A 42 1.24 -11.33 -12.29
N ALA A 43 2.00 -10.67 -11.43
CA ALA A 43 1.52 -10.21 -10.13
C ALA A 43 0.38 -9.18 -10.26
N ILE A 44 0.46 -8.27 -11.24
CA ILE A 44 -0.61 -7.30 -11.55
C ILE A 44 -1.88 -8.04 -12.01
N ARG A 45 -1.75 -9.01 -12.91
CA ARG A 45 -2.88 -9.85 -13.36
C ARG A 45 -3.50 -10.63 -12.20
N ALA A 46 -2.67 -11.19 -11.33
CA ALA A 46 -3.11 -11.91 -10.14
C ALA A 46 -3.81 -11.02 -9.09
N ALA A 47 -3.59 -9.71 -9.14
CA ALA A 47 -4.32 -8.72 -8.35
C ALA A 47 -5.66 -8.30 -8.99
N GLY A 48 -6.02 -8.85 -10.16
CA GLY A 48 -7.28 -8.60 -10.85
C GLY A 48 -7.24 -7.45 -11.86
N CYS A 49 -6.06 -6.91 -12.19
CA CYS A 49 -5.91 -5.84 -13.15
C CYS A 49 -5.50 -6.35 -14.54
N ALA A 50 -5.94 -5.66 -15.59
CA ALA A 50 -5.40 -5.85 -16.93
C ALA A 50 -4.05 -5.14 -17.06
N VAL A 51 -3.08 -5.74 -17.74
CA VAL A 51 -1.74 -5.15 -17.96
C VAL A 51 -1.41 -5.09 -19.44
N SER A 52 -0.96 -3.92 -19.88
CA SER A 52 -0.40 -3.67 -21.20
C SER A 52 1.12 -3.64 -21.08
N VAL A 53 1.78 -4.46 -21.88
CA VAL A 53 3.24 -4.57 -21.93
C VAL A 53 3.70 -3.89 -23.22
N GLN A 54 4.58 -2.89 -23.11
CA GLN A 54 5.18 -2.21 -24.24
C GLN A 54 6.70 -2.38 -24.18
N GLN A 55 7.27 -2.95 -25.23
CA GLN A 55 8.73 -3.00 -25.38
C GLN A 55 9.20 -1.69 -26.01
N ASP A 56 10.04 -0.94 -25.30
CA ASP A 56 10.62 0.32 -25.78
C ASP A 56 12.15 0.20 -25.72
N ASP A 57 12.78 -0.01 -26.88
CA ASP A 57 14.19 -0.32 -27.05
C ASP A 57 14.74 -1.35 -26.04
N LEU A 58 15.27 -0.85 -24.92
CA LEU A 58 15.99 -1.59 -23.88
C LEU A 58 15.17 -1.80 -22.59
N VAL A 59 13.97 -1.23 -22.48
CA VAL A 59 13.16 -1.25 -21.25
C VAL A 59 11.72 -1.69 -21.54
N THR A 60 11.26 -2.72 -20.83
CA THR A 60 9.87 -3.17 -20.87
C THR A 60 9.00 -2.24 -20.02
N ARG A 61 8.09 -1.48 -20.61
CA ARG A 61 7.16 -0.62 -19.88
C ARG A 61 5.86 -1.36 -19.56
N LEU A 62 5.38 -1.23 -18.33
CA LEU A 62 4.10 -1.81 -17.89
C LEU A 62 3.09 -0.69 -17.57
N HIS A 63 1.94 -0.78 -18.20
CA HIS A 63 0.77 0.05 -17.91
C HIS A 63 -0.39 -0.83 -17.48
N SER A 64 -1.18 -0.34 -16.54
CA SER A 64 -2.36 -1.04 -16.04
C SER A 64 -3.41 -0.01 -15.64
N ALA A 65 -4.61 -0.47 -15.32
CA ALA A 65 -5.66 0.37 -14.78
C ALA A 65 -6.37 -0.32 -13.62
N SER A 66 -6.75 0.48 -12.64
CA SER A 66 -7.59 0.05 -11.51
C SER A 66 -8.59 1.17 -11.20
N HIS A 67 -9.82 0.81 -10.84
CA HIS A 67 -10.92 1.77 -10.62
C HIS A 67 -11.18 2.71 -11.82
N GLY A 68 -10.88 2.26 -13.04
CA GLY A 68 -11.00 3.07 -14.25
C GLY A 68 -9.88 4.09 -14.47
N ILE A 69 -8.85 4.11 -13.62
CA ILE A 69 -7.72 5.04 -13.69
C ILE A 69 -6.43 4.29 -14.00
N GLY A 70 -5.68 4.83 -14.95
CA GLY A 70 -4.40 4.28 -15.38
C GLY A 70 -3.27 4.51 -14.37
N TYR A 71 -2.41 3.53 -14.21
CA TYR A 71 -1.15 3.63 -13.49
C TYR A 71 -0.04 2.92 -14.28
N GLN A 72 1.21 3.25 -13.95
CA GLN A 72 2.39 2.69 -14.60
C GLN A 72 3.40 2.19 -13.58
N VAL A 73 4.25 1.27 -14.03
CA VAL A 73 5.41 0.79 -13.26
C VAL A 73 6.63 1.59 -13.69
N HIS A 74 7.28 2.24 -12.73
CA HIS A 74 8.61 2.81 -12.88
C HIS A 74 9.63 1.84 -12.29
N TRP A 75 10.59 1.41 -13.11
CA TRP A 75 11.67 0.57 -12.65
C TRP A 75 12.69 1.36 -11.85
N GLY A 76 13.12 0.81 -10.72
CA GLY A 76 14.14 1.37 -9.86
C GLY A 76 15.52 0.80 -10.16
N ASN A 77 16.20 0.29 -9.13
CA ASN A 77 17.58 -0.17 -9.25
C ASN A 77 17.68 -1.43 -10.11
N GLN A 78 18.47 -1.38 -11.17
CA GLN A 78 18.69 -2.49 -12.10
C GLN A 78 19.85 -3.38 -11.64
N ALA A 79 19.61 -4.70 -11.56
CA ALA A 79 20.61 -5.71 -11.24
C ALA A 79 21.14 -6.46 -12.48
N GLY A 80 20.42 -6.37 -13.61
CA GLY A 80 20.73 -7.05 -14.86
C GLY A 80 19.73 -6.73 -15.96
N VAL A 81 19.85 -7.38 -17.12
CA VAL A 81 18.87 -7.23 -18.21
C VAL A 81 17.51 -7.73 -17.72
N ASP A 82 16.50 -6.86 -17.74
CA ASP A 82 15.14 -7.13 -17.20
C ASP A 82 15.15 -7.67 -15.76
N GLN A 83 16.08 -7.19 -14.91
CA GLN A 83 16.14 -7.57 -13.50
C GLN A 83 16.25 -6.32 -12.64
N TYR A 84 15.27 -6.13 -11.76
CA TYR A 84 15.11 -4.93 -10.94
C TYR A 84 14.98 -5.29 -9.46
N LEU A 85 15.67 -4.56 -8.59
CA LEU A 85 15.62 -4.74 -7.14
C LEU A 85 14.39 -4.07 -6.52
N ASP A 86 13.87 -3.05 -7.20
CA ASP A 86 12.71 -2.29 -6.80
C ASP A 86 11.98 -1.64 -7.97
N LEU A 87 10.77 -1.19 -7.69
CA LEU A 87 9.92 -0.44 -8.60
C LEU A 87 9.03 0.52 -7.81
N THR A 88 8.51 1.53 -8.50
CA THR A 88 7.46 2.42 -8.00
C THR A 88 6.22 2.27 -8.88
N LEU A 89 5.09 1.96 -8.25
CA LEU A 89 3.77 2.04 -8.88
C LEU A 89 3.30 3.49 -8.81
N SER A 90 2.98 4.09 -9.95
CA SER A 90 2.62 5.52 -10.03
C SER A 90 1.31 5.74 -10.76
N CYS A 91 0.40 6.44 -10.10
CA CYS A 91 -0.91 6.85 -10.61
C CYS A 91 -1.00 8.38 -10.63
N PRO A 92 -0.68 9.03 -11.77
CA PRO A 92 -0.86 10.47 -11.92
C PRO A 92 -2.32 10.82 -12.21
N LEU A 93 -2.86 11.78 -11.45
CA LEU A 93 -4.18 12.38 -11.66
C LEU A 93 -4.02 13.84 -12.03
N ARG A 94 -4.71 14.28 -13.09
CA ARG A 94 -4.73 15.70 -13.43
C ARG A 94 -5.71 16.45 -12.52
N ILE A 95 -5.25 17.52 -11.91
CA ILE A 95 -6.08 18.43 -11.11
C ILE A 95 -6.95 19.23 -12.08
N GLN A 96 -8.27 19.17 -11.89
CA GLN A 96 -9.23 19.94 -12.68
C GLN A 96 -9.96 20.92 -11.76
N GLY A 97 -10.07 22.19 -12.18
CA GLY A 97 -10.96 23.14 -11.52
C GLY A 97 -10.38 23.95 -10.36
N GLY A 98 -9.05 24.12 -10.28
CA GLY A 98 -8.41 25.06 -9.35
C GLY A 98 -7.38 24.43 -8.44
N ASP A 99 -7.09 25.12 -7.33
CA ASP A 99 -6.06 24.70 -6.38
C ASP A 99 -6.47 23.48 -5.56
N LEU A 100 -5.49 22.66 -5.20
CA LEU A 100 -5.70 21.51 -4.33
C LEU A 100 -6.08 22.00 -2.92
N PRO A 101 -7.14 21.45 -2.30
CA PRO A 101 -7.52 21.82 -0.94
C PRO A 101 -6.37 21.69 0.07
N GLU A 102 -6.23 22.67 0.95
CA GLU A 102 -5.20 22.67 1.98
C GLU A 102 -5.35 21.45 2.89
N GLY A 103 -4.23 20.80 3.22
CA GLY A 103 -4.21 19.67 4.14
C GLY A 103 -4.54 18.30 3.52
N LEU A 104 -5.03 18.23 2.27
CA LEU A 104 -5.40 16.97 1.61
C LEU A 104 -4.24 15.95 1.61
N ILE A 105 -3.05 16.40 1.23
CA ILE A 105 -1.84 15.56 1.17
C ILE A 105 -1.37 15.19 2.59
N ASN A 106 -1.36 16.16 3.51
CA ASN A 106 -0.91 15.95 4.89
C ASN A 106 -1.80 14.95 5.64
N GLU A 107 -3.11 14.99 5.44
CA GLU A 107 -4.03 14.03 6.05
C GLU A 107 -3.84 12.62 5.48
N TRP A 108 -3.63 12.52 4.15
CA TRP A 108 -3.30 11.24 3.53
C TRP A 108 -2.05 10.62 4.17
N HIS A 109 -0.94 11.35 4.23
CA HIS A 109 0.31 10.85 4.80
C HIS A 109 0.22 10.56 6.31
N ARG A 110 -0.64 11.26 7.06
CA ARG A 110 -0.87 10.95 8.48
C ARG A 110 -1.58 9.61 8.67
N SER A 111 -2.48 9.26 7.76
CA SER A 111 -3.36 8.10 7.89
C SER A 111 -2.91 6.88 7.08
N ARG A 112 -1.91 7.01 6.21
CA ARG A 112 -1.42 5.95 5.32
C ARG A 112 0.10 5.88 5.34
N ARG A 113 0.63 4.66 5.43
CA ARG A 113 2.08 4.41 5.49
C ARG A 113 2.66 3.79 4.23
N PHE A 114 1.82 3.18 3.40
CA PHE A 114 2.26 2.35 2.28
C PHE A 114 2.14 3.04 0.92
N ALA A 115 1.56 4.25 0.85
CA ALA A 115 1.52 5.00 -0.39
C ALA A 115 1.69 6.49 -0.10
N ARG A 116 2.45 7.18 -0.94
CA ARG A 116 2.70 8.61 -0.84
C ARG A 116 1.94 9.34 -1.93
N VAL A 117 1.45 10.53 -1.59
CA VAL A 117 0.92 11.49 -2.56
C VAL A 117 1.89 12.66 -2.69
N ALA A 118 2.13 13.09 -3.93
CA ALA A 118 2.92 14.29 -4.23
C ALA A 118 2.20 15.15 -5.28
N ALA A 119 2.35 16.46 -5.18
CA ALA A 119 1.88 17.41 -6.19
C ALA A 119 3.04 17.80 -7.12
N HIS A 120 2.81 17.66 -8.42
CA HIS A 120 3.76 18.00 -9.49
C HIS A 120 3.06 18.86 -10.54
N GLY A 121 3.11 20.18 -10.37
CA GLY A 121 2.40 21.12 -11.24
C GLY A 121 0.89 20.85 -11.22
N GLU A 122 0.32 20.53 -12.38
CA GLU A 122 -1.10 20.19 -12.52
C GLU A 122 -1.45 18.73 -12.16
N PHE A 123 -0.48 17.96 -11.65
CA PHE A 123 -0.68 16.55 -11.31
C PHE A 123 -0.63 16.30 -9.81
N LEU A 124 -1.54 15.46 -9.35
CA LEU A 124 -1.49 14.81 -8.06
C LEU A 124 -1.13 13.34 -8.30
N VAL A 125 0.02 12.90 -7.80
CA VAL A 125 0.57 11.58 -8.10
C VAL A 125 0.51 10.73 -6.83
N LEU A 126 -0.19 9.60 -6.90
CA LEU A 126 -0.13 8.55 -5.88
C LEU A 126 0.97 7.56 -6.27
N GLU A 127 1.84 7.25 -5.31
CA GLU A 127 2.99 6.38 -5.51
C GLU A 127 3.09 5.33 -4.41
N MET A 128 3.53 4.12 -4.77
CA MET A 128 3.92 3.08 -3.83
C MET A 128 5.18 2.37 -4.31
N ASP A 129 6.18 2.31 -3.44
CA ASP A 129 7.44 1.63 -3.71
C ASP A 129 7.36 0.16 -3.30
N VAL A 130 7.97 -0.72 -4.10
CA VAL A 130 8.10 -2.16 -3.85
C VAL A 130 9.56 -2.53 -4.00
N PHE A 131 10.15 -3.07 -2.94
CA PHE A 131 11.56 -3.47 -2.89
C PHE A 131 11.65 -4.95 -2.54
N VAL A 132 12.48 -5.70 -3.27
CA VAL A 132 12.65 -7.16 -3.07
C VAL A 132 14.09 -7.58 -2.73
N ALA A 133 15.04 -6.65 -2.74
CA ALA A 133 16.42 -7.01 -2.44
C ALA A 133 16.52 -7.53 -0.99
N GLY A 134 17.30 -8.60 -0.80
CA GLY A 134 17.38 -9.33 0.47
C GLY A 134 16.49 -10.58 0.54
N GLY A 135 15.66 -10.82 -0.48
CA GLY A 135 14.89 -12.05 -0.62
C GLY A 135 13.48 -11.94 -0.05
N VAL A 136 12.48 -12.10 -0.91
CA VAL A 136 11.06 -12.16 -0.54
C VAL A 136 10.42 -13.38 -1.20
N THR A 137 9.24 -13.79 -0.75
CA THR A 137 8.50 -14.86 -1.44
C THR A 137 7.76 -14.32 -2.66
N SER A 138 7.43 -15.18 -3.63
CA SER A 138 6.53 -14.78 -4.73
C SER A 138 5.16 -14.27 -4.26
N GLU A 139 4.70 -14.72 -3.09
CA GLU A 139 3.46 -14.22 -2.49
C GLU A 139 3.58 -12.77 -1.99
N PHE A 140 4.76 -12.32 -1.55
CA PHE A 140 4.98 -10.91 -1.21
C PHE A 140 4.75 -9.99 -2.41
N LEU A 141 5.20 -10.38 -3.61
CA LEU A 141 5.01 -9.58 -4.82
C LEU A 141 3.52 -9.51 -5.20
N ARG A 142 2.80 -10.63 -5.14
CA ARG A 142 1.34 -10.65 -5.36
C ARG A 142 0.59 -9.81 -4.34
N PHE A 143 0.96 -9.93 -3.07
CA PHE A 143 0.38 -9.13 -1.99
C PHE A 143 0.63 -7.63 -2.21
N SER A 144 1.84 -7.24 -2.61
CA SER A 144 2.17 -5.85 -2.95
C SER A 144 1.25 -5.30 -4.05
N MET A 145 0.95 -6.06 -5.10
CA MET A 145 0.02 -5.61 -6.15
C MET A 145 -1.43 -5.49 -5.66
N ARG A 146 -1.88 -6.37 -4.76
CA ARG A 146 -3.19 -6.26 -4.12
C ARG A 146 -3.27 -5.05 -3.19
N LEU A 147 -2.22 -4.81 -2.41
CA LEU A 147 -2.11 -3.64 -1.53
C LEU A 147 -2.17 -2.35 -2.34
N TRP A 148 -1.52 -2.31 -3.51
CA TRP A 148 -1.62 -1.17 -4.42
C TRP A 148 -3.06 -0.88 -4.85
N VAL A 149 -3.79 -1.90 -5.29
CA VAL A 149 -5.20 -1.76 -5.71
C VAL A 149 -6.06 -1.22 -4.57
N GLU A 150 -5.86 -1.72 -3.34
CA GLU A 150 -6.55 -1.21 -2.15
C GLU A 150 -6.17 0.25 -1.86
N MET A 151 -4.87 0.60 -1.91
CA MET A 151 -4.41 1.98 -1.70
C MET A 151 -5.01 2.95 -2.73
N MET A 152 -5.13 2.55 -3.99
CA MET A 152 -5.83 3.36 -5.01
C MET A 152 -7.30 3.58 -4.63
N GLY A 153 -8.03 2.54 -4.24
CA GLY A 153 -9.43 2.65 -3.83
C GLY A 153 -9.61 3.58 -2.62
N GLN A 154 -8.76 3.42 -1.60
CA GLN A 154 -8.72 4.29 -0.43
C GLN A 154 -8.39 5.74 -0.79
N PHE A 155 -7.48 5.96 -1.74
CA PHE A 155 -7.12 7.30 -2.20
C PHE A 155 -8.28 7.99 -2.91
N PHE A 156 -8.98 7.31 -3.81
CA PHE A 156 -10.15 7.91 -4.47
C PHE A 156 -11.29 8.22 -3.49
N LEU A 157 -11.49 7.36 -2.48
CA LEU A 157 -12.44 7.65 -1.42
C LEU A 157 -12.02 8.89 -0.62
N HIS A 158 -10.73 9.02 -0.28
CA HIS A 158 -10.17 10.19 0.40
C HIS A 158 -10.42 11.47 -0.40
N LEU A 159 -10.10 11.47 -1.69
CA LEU A 159 -10.34 12.62 -2.59
C LEU A 159 -11.82 13.03 -2.59
N ARG A 160 -12.73 12.06 -2.76
CA ARG A 160 -14.18 12.33 -2.79
C ARG A 160 -14.68 12.94 -1.48
N ASN A 161 -14.26 12.37 -0.35
CA ASN A 161 -14.66 12.86 0.97
C ASN A 161 -14.14 14.27 1.24
N PHE A 162 -12.92 14.58 0.77
CA PHE A 162 -12.33 15.91 0.94
C PHE A 162 -13.07 16.96 0.10
N THR A 163 -13.43 16.64 -1.16
CA THR A 163 -14.25 17.52 -2.01
C THR A 163 -15.61 17.83 -1.36
N GLN A 164 -16.26 16.84 -0.75
CA GLN A 164 -17.54 17.04 -0.06
C GLN A 164 -17.41 17.91 1.19
N GLN A 165 -16.33 17.78 1.96
CA GLN A 165 -16.08 18.60 3.15
C GLN A 165 -15.87 20.08 2.79
N VAL A 166 -15.08 20.36 1.74
CA VAL A 166 -14.85 21.73 1.26
C VAL A 166 -16.16 22.37 0.75
N ALA A 167 -16.99 21.59 0.03
CA ALA A 167 -18.29 22.06 -0.43
C ALA A 167 -19.26 22.35 0.75
N GLY A 168 -19.26 21.49 1.78
CA GLY A 168 -20.10 21.67 2.98
C GLY A 168 -19.69 22.86 3.86
N GLN A 169 -18.38 23.15 3.96
CA GLN A 169 -17.87 24.33 4.68
C GLN A 169 -18.20 25.64 3.97
N THR A 170 -18.29 25.63 2.63
CA THR A 170 -18.66 26.80 1.83
C THR A 170 -20.16 27.12 1.91
N ALA A 171 -21.00 26.11 2.21
CA ALA A 171 -22.46 26.24 2.27
C ALA A 171 -23.01 26.50 3.69
N ALA A 172 -22.16 26.61 4.71
CA ALA A 172 -22.60 26.98 6.05
C ALA A 172 -23.10 28.44 6.04
N PRO A 173 -24.35 28.73 6.48
CA PRO A 173 -24.83 30.09 6.59
C PRO A 173 -23.94 30.85 7.57
N ARG A 174 -23.30 31.92 7.11
CA ARG A 174 -22.87 32.99 8.03
C ARG A 174 -24.16 33.58 8.58
N ASP A 175 -24.49 33.20 9.80
CA ASP A 175 -25.58 33.80 10.56
C ASP A 175 -25.14 35.24 10.90
N ASP A 176 -25.33 36.14 9.93
CA ASP A 176 -25.26 37.59 10.12
C ASP A 176 -26.48 38.00 10.96
N LEU A 177 -26.36 37.85 12.29
CA LEU A 177 -27.23 38.54 13.23
C LEU A 177 -26.51 39.80 13.73
N ALA A 178 -26.87 40.87 13.03
CA ALA A 178 -26.54 42.26 13.30
C ALA A 178 -26.85 42.66 14.75
N THR A 179 -25.88 43.36 15.35
CA THR A 179 -26.05 44.25 16.50
C THR A 179 -26.99 45.40 16.16
N PRO A 180 -27.86 45.80 17.12
CA PRO A 180 -27.98 47.23 17.38
C PRO A 180 -28.03 47.57 18.88
N GLY A 181 -27.36 48.65 19.29
CA GLY A 181 -27.83 49.50 20.41
C GLY A 181 -26.91 49.65 21.62
N ASP A 182 -25.91 50.52 21.46
CA ASP A 182 -25.32 51.53 22.36
C ASP A 182 -25.70 51.67 23.87
N ALA A 183 -24.68 52.17 24.60
CA ALA A 183 -24.65 52.86 25.90
C ALA A 183 -24.59 52.06 27.23
N LEU A 184 -23.43 52.08 27.90
CA LEU A 184 -23.13 53.00 29.02
C LEU A 184 -21.73 52.79 29.64
N ALA A 185 -20.92 53.85 29.54
CA ALA A 185 -19.81 54.36 30.35
C ALA A 185 -19.20 53.58 31.55
N GLY A 186 -17.85 53.67 31.62
CA GLY A 186 -17.00 53.61 32.83
C GLY A 186 -16.35 52.25 33.08
N VAL A 187 -15.09 52.08 33.49
CA VAL A 187 -14.14 52.92 34.25
C VAL A 187 -12.73 52.29 34.12
N ASP A 188 -11.74 53.14 33.85
CA ASP A 188 -10.34 53.16 34.34
C ASP A 188 -9.27 52.05 34.06
N ALA A 189 -8.05 52.60 33.96
CA ALA A 189 -6.67 52.15 33.77
C ALA A 189 -6.23 50.70 34.09
N ALA A 190 -5.32 50.15 33.27
CA ALA A 190 -3.86 50.13 33.54
C ALA A 190 -3.07 49.31 32.49
N GLU A 191 -1.80 49.66 32.35
CA GLU A 191 -0.78 49.36 31.33
C GLU A 191 -0.15 47.92 31.32
N PRO A 192 0.82 47.59 30.43
CA PRO A 192 0.89 46.31 29.69
C PRO A 192 1.91 45.31 30.25
N GLN A 193 1.77 44.02 29.87
CA GLN A 193 2.85 43.03 29.97
C GLN A 193 2.92 42.14 28.72
N ALA A 194 4.07 42.18 28.06
CA ALA A 194 4.62 41.16 27.18
C ALA A 194 5.93 40.66 27.82
N PRO A 195 6.64 39.68 27.24
CA PRO A 195 6.24 38.34 26.77
C PRO A 195 6.97 37.26 27.61
N MET A 196 6.40 36.05 27.73
CA MET A 196 7.12 34.94 28.38
C MET A 196 7.90 34.15 27.31
N THR A 197 9.22 34.34 27.29
CA THR A 197 10.18 33.46 26.62
C THR A 197 10.23 32.11 27.33
N LEU A 198 10.18 31.01 26.58
CA LEU A 198 10.47 29.67 27.09
C LEU A 198 11.79 29.19 26.46
N ASN A 199 12.70 28.73 27.33
CA ASN A 199 13.99 28.12 27.03
C ASN A 199 13.86 26.81 26.24
#